data_AF-A0A0J8SXC2-F1
#
_entry.id   AF-A0A0J8SXC2-F1
#
_cell.length_a   1.000
_cell.length_b   1.000
_cell.length_c   1.000
_cell.angle_alpha   90.00
_cell.angle_beta   90.00
_cell.angle_gamma   90.00
#
_symmetry.space_group_name_H-M   'P 1'
#
loop_
_entity.id
_entity.type
_entity.pdbx_description
1 polymer ?
#
loop_
_entity_poly.entity_id
_entity_poly.type
_entity_poly.pdbx_seq_one_letter_code
_entity_poly.pdbx_strand_id
1 'polypeptide(L)'
;MQYYLEFDAFDNPMQLSKVGNWVITFVSAADELEHIQLAITYVLPRQISDALQPRRILIEKTAYEHQWLIQTIECFDSKTNQEVQIAAADALGQQTLQQILEEFGRYDVNVTLKSF
;
A
#
# COMPACT_ATOMS: atom_id res chain seq x y z
N MET A 1 -5.70 5.06 15.85
CA MET A 1 -6.52 4.10 15.10
C MET A 1 -5.63 3.50 14.04
N GLN A 2 -5.50 2.19 14.01
CA GLN A 2 -4.65 1.49 13.05
C GLN A 2 -5.50 1.02 11.88
N TYR A 3 -4.91 0.97 10.69
CA TYR A 3 -5.59 0.55 9.47
C TYR A 3 -4.89 -0.66 8.88
N TYR A 4 -5.69 -1.55 8.30
CA TYR A 4 -5.22 -2.83 7.78
C TYR A 4 -5.79 -3.09 6.40
N LEU A 5 -4.99 -3.71 5.54
CA LEU A 5 -5.48 -4.37 4.33
C LEU A 5 -5.77 -5.83 4.67
N GLU A 6 -7.02 -6.24 4.53
CA GLU A 6 -7.44 -7.63 4.66
C GLU A 6 -7.64 -8.23 3.27
N PHE A 7 -6.73 -9.12 2.87
CA PHE A 7 -6.73 -9.81 1.57
C PHE A 7 -7.56 -11.10 1.65
N ASP A 8 -8.18 -11.52 0.55
CA ASP A 8 -8.78 -12.86 0.48
C ASP A 8 -7.71 -13.96 0.57
N ALA A 9 -8.11 -15.19 0.90
CA ALA A 9 -7.25 -16.34 1.10
C ALA A 9 -6.40 -16.68 -0.13
N PHE A 10 -6.88 -16.36 -1.32
CA PHE A 10 -6.18 -16.60 -2.58
C PHE A 10 -5.33 -15.40 -3.04
N ASP A 11 -5.43 -14.25 -2.37
CA ASP A 11 -4.81 -12.99 -2.74
C ASP A 11 -3.68 -12.59 -1.80
N ASN A 12 -2.92 -13.58 -1.28
CA ASN A 12 -1.82 -13.29 -0.37
C ASN A 12 -0.81 -12.33 -1.04
N PRO A 13 -0.55 -11.14 -0.47
CA PRO A 13 0.24 -10.12 -1.14
C PRO A 13 1.72 -10.50 -1.31
N MET A 14 2.22 -11.51 -0.59
CA MET A 14 3.56 -12.07 -0.81
C MET A 14 3.69 -12.83 -2.14
N GLN A 15 2.57 -13.28 -2.71
CA GLN A 15 2.50 -14.02 -3.97
C GLN A 15 2.12 -13.12 -5.15
N LEU A 16 1.63 -11.91 -4.87
CA LEU A 16 1.31 -10.91 -5.86
C LEU A 16 2.59 -10.14 -6.22
N SER A 17 3.06 -10.25 -7.47
CA SER A 17 4.19 -9.43 -7.94
C SER A 17 3.73 -8.06 -8.48
N LYS A 18 2.52 -8.02 -9.06
CA LYS A 18 1.95 -6.83 -9.70
C LYS A 18 0.43 -6.96 -9.83
N VAL A 19 -0.28 -5.87 -9.57
CA VAL A 19 -1.73 -5.73 -9.79
C VAL A 19 -1.99 -4.41 -10.50
N GLY A 20 -2.41 -4.45 -11.77
CA GLY A 20 -2.56 -3.24 -12.58
C GLY A 20 -1.28 -2.40 -12.66
N ASN A 21 -1.34 -1.16 -12.18
CA ASN A 21 -0.21 -0.23 -12.12
C ASN A 21 0.55 -0.26 -10.78
N TRP A 22 0.30 -1.25 -9.93
CA TRP A 22 0.95 -1.40 -8.64
C TRP A 22 1.88 -2.60 -8.66
N VAL A 23 3.13 -2.39 -8.26
CA VAL A 23 4.12 -3.46 -8.06
C VAL A 23 4.27 -3.70 -6.57
N ILE A 24 4.30 -4.98 -6.17
CA ILE A 24 4.40 -5.38 -4.77
C ILE A 24 5.75 -6.05 -4.58
N THR A 25 6.53 -5.56 -3.62
CA THR A 25 7.91 -6.02 -3.38
C THR A 25 8.20 -6.14 -1.90
N PHE A 26 9.11 -7.04 -1.55
CA PHE A 26 9.64 -7.14 -0.19
C PHE A 26 10.55 -5.94 0.12
N VAL A 27 10.37 -5.34 1.30
CA VAL A 27 11.20 -4.23 1.80
C VAL A 27 12.44 -4.76 2.51
N SER A 28 12.30 -5.86 3.25
CA SER A 28 13.37 -6.62 3.90
C SER A 28 13.65 -7.93 3.16
N ALA A 29 14.78 -8.57 3.45
CA ALA A 29 15.08 -9.90 2.88
C ALA A 29 14.00 -10.90 3.35
N ALA A 30 13.54 -11.77 2.43
CA ALA A 30 12.49 -12.76 2.71
C ALA A 30 12.84 -13.74 3.85
N ASP A 31 14.12 -13.80 4.23
CA ASP A 31 14.67 -14.66 5.28
C ASP A 31 14.31 -14.12 6.69
N GLU A 32 13.88 -12.86 6.81
CA GLU A 32 13.34 -12.25 8.04
C GLU A 32 11.85 -12.55 8.19
N LEU A 33 11.53 -13.82 8.44
CA LEU A 33 10.14 -14.33 8.50
C LEU A 33 9.27 -13.69 9.59
N GLU A 34 9.87 -13.12 10.64
CA GLU A 34 9.16 -12.53 11.78
C GLU A 34 8.60 -11.13 11.47
N HIS A 35 9.21 -10.38 10.54
CA HIS A 35 8.87 -8.98 10.23
C HIS A 35 8.79 -8.74 8.72
N ILE A 36 7.93 -9.50 8.05
CA ILE A 36 7.74 -9.37 6.60
C ILE A 36 7.05 -8.04 6.31
N GLN A 37 7.77 -7.17 5.58
CA GLN A 37 7.23 -5.90 5.08
C GLN A 37 7.16 -5.91 3.55
N LEU A 38 6.05 -5.39 3.04
CA LEU A 38 5.83 -5.23 1.60
C LEU A 38 5.62 -3.75 1.26
N ALA A 39 6.11 -3.39 0.09
CA ALA A 39 5.92 -2.11 -0.56
C ALA A 39 4.99 -2.28 -1.76
N ILE A 40 3.82 -1.64 -1.72
CA ILE A 40 2.88 -1.55 -2.84
C ILE A 40 3.13 -0.20 -3.54
N THR A 41 3.81 -0.23 -4.69
CA THR A 41 4.33 0.97 -5.36
C THR A 41 3.62 1.26 -6.67
N TYR A 42 3.15 2.48 -6.86
CA TYR A 42 2.56 2.93 -8.12
C TYR A 42 3.64 3.19 -9.16
N VAL A 43 3.55 2.56 -10.32
CA VAL A 43 4.61 2.61 -11.34
C VAL A 43 4.49 3.77 -12.33
N LEU A 44 3.36 4.48 -12.35
CA LEU A 44 3.23 5.62 -13.27
C LEU A 44 4.21 6.75 -12.88
N PRO A 45 4.74 7.50 -13.86
CA PRO A 45 5.66 8.60 -13.60
C PRO A 45 5.04 9.67 -12.71
N ARG A 46 5.89 10.38 -11.95
CA ARG A 46 5.48 11.59 -11.23
C ARG A 46 4.94 12.59 -12.23
N GLN A 47 3.78 13.16 -11.92
CA GLN A 47 3.20 14.23 -12.69
C GLN A 47 3.69 15.57 -12.14
N ILE A 48 3.87 16.56 -13.00
CA ILE A 48 4.08 17.94 -12.54
C ILE A 48 2.70 18.48 -12.19
N SER A 49 2.41 18.63 -10.89
CA SER A 49 1.15 19.16 -10.37
C SER A 49 1.40 19.92 -9.06
N ASP A 50 0.43 20.68 -8.55
CA ASP A 50 0.52 21.36 -7.24
C ASP A 50 0.03 20.47 -6.06
N ALA A 51 0.00 19.15 -6.25
CA ALA A 51 -0.58 18.18 -5.31
C ALA A 51 0.43 17.15 -4.80
N LEU A 52 0.21 16.68 -3.57
CA LEU A 52 0.86 15.48 -3.03
C LEU A 52 0.43 14.26 -3.85
N GLN A 53 1.42 13.48 -4.28
CA GLN A 53 1.19 12.31 -5.14
C GLN A 53 1.53 11.03 -4.39
N PRO A 54 0.55 10.19 -4.05
CA PRO A 54 0.81 8.88 -3.47
C PRO A 54 1.72 8.03 -4.37
N ARG A 55 2.75 7.44 -3.78
CA ARG A 55 3.76 6.64 -4.49
C ARG A 55 3.79 5.21 -4.00
N ARG A 56 3.75 5.01 -2.69
CA ARG A 56 3.99 3.71 -2.09
C ARG A 56 3.21 3.57 -0.80
N ILE A 57 2.66 2.39 -0.56
CA ILE A 57 2.12 1.99 0.74
C ILE A 57 3.04 0.92 1.31
N LEU A 58 3.47 1.12 2.56
CA LEU A 58 4.19 0.10 3.32
C LEU A 58 3.22 -0.65 4.20
N ILE A 59 3.21 -1.97 4.07
CA ILE A 59 2.41 -2.87 4.89
C ILE A 59 3.29 -3.90 5.59
N GLU A 60 2.90 -4.31 6.78
CA GLU A 60 3.59 -5.32 7.57
C GLU A 60 2.66 -6.50 7.86
N LYS A 61 3.22 -7.71 7.77
CA LYS A 61 2.51 -8.93 8.11
C LYS A 61 2.14 -8.93 9.59
N THR A 62 0.91 -9.33 9.91
CA THR A 62 0.45 -9.47 11.29
C THR A 62 0.40 -10.95 11.70
N ALA A 63 -0.01 -11.20 12.94
CA ALA A 63 -0.31 -12.56 13.42
C ALA A 63 -1.53 -13.19 12.70
N TYR A 64 -2.40 -12.38 12.08
CA TYR A 64 -3.54 -12.85 11.31
C TYR A 64 -3.14 -12.96 9.84
N GLU A 65 -3.26 -14.16 9.27
CA GLU A 65 -2.74 -14.53 7.94
C GLU A 65 -3.13 -13.57 6.82
N HIS A 66 -4.37 -13.08 6.87
CA HIS A 66 -4.97 -12.26 5.83
C HIS A 66 -4.88 -10.76 6.10
N GLN A 67 -4.44 -10.35 7.29
CA GLN A 67 -4.42 -8.95 7.71
C GLN A 67 -3.01 -8.39 7.70
N TRP A 68 -2.87 -7.26 7.02
CA TRP A 68 -1.60 -6.55 6.87
C TRP A 68 -1.75 -5.14 7.41
N LEU A 69 -0.93 -4.79 8.40
CA LEU A 69 -0.95 -3.47 9.05
C LEU A 69 -0.36 -2.44 8.09
N ILE A 70 -1.09 -1.36 7.84
CA ILE A 70 -0.58 -0.22 7.06
C ILE A 70 0.32 0.60 7.97
N GLN A 71 1.61 0.65 7.64
CA GLN A 71 2.62 1.37 8.40
C GLN A 71 2.64 2.85 8.02
N THR A 72 2.74 3.14 6.72
CA THR A 72 2.79 4.50 6.20
C THR A 72 2.39 4.53 4.73
N ILE A 73 1.99 5.70 4.26
CA ILE A 73 1.82 6.01 2.85
C ILE A 73 2.86 7.07 2.51
N GLU A 74 3.71 6.76 1.54
CA GLU A 74 4.69 7.68 1.02
C GLU A 74 4.15 8.40 -0.20
N CYS A 75 4.31 9.72 -0.19
CA CYS A 75 3.87 10.62 -1.22
C CYS A 75 5.05 11.46 -1.72
N PHE A 76 5.07 11.76 -3.01
CA PHE A 76 5.93 12.77 -3.57
C PHE A 76 5.26 14.14 -3.48
N ASP A 77 5.91 15.08 -2.81
CA ASP A 77 5.54 16.49 -2.80
C ASP A 77 6.29 17.25 -3.89
N SER A 78 5.57 17.66 -4.93
CA SER A 78 6.11 18.44 -6.05
C SER A 78 6.48 19.88 -5.67
N LYS A 79 5.93 20.44 -4.60
CA LYS A 79 6.25 21.82 -4.14
C LYS A 79 7.61 21.88 -3.47
N THR A 80 7.92 20.87 -2.66
CA THR A 80 9.19 20.76 -1.93
C THR A 80 10.19 19.85 -2.64
N ASN A 81 9.75 19.11 -3.67
CA ASN A 81 10.52 18.11 -4.41
C ASN A 81 11.09 17.02 -3.48
N GLN A 82 10.29 16.56 -2.52
CA GLN A 82 10.68 15.60 -1.50
C GLN A 82 9.65 14.48 -1.37
N GLU A 83 10.11 13.33 -0.86
CA GLU A 83 9.19 12.29 -0.40
C GLU A 83 8.77 12.65 1.03
N VAL A 84 7.46 12.60 1.27
CA VAL A 84 6.83 12.83 2.57
C VAL A 84 6.00 11.62 2.95
N GLN A 85 5.80 11.43 4.24
CA GLN A 85 4.96 10.36 4.78
C GLN A 85 3.65 10.95 5.29
N ILE A 86 2.55 10.29 4.95
CA ILE A 86 1.22 10.59 5.48
C ILE A 86 0.67 9.36 6.20
N ALA A 87 -0.25 9.60 7.13
CA ALA A 87 -0.93 8.54 7.84
C ALA A 87 -2.08 7.98 6.99
N ALA A 88 -2.40 6.69 7.19
CA ALA A 88 -3.59 6.09 6.60
C ALA A 88 -4.87 6.83 6.98
N ALA A 89 -4.92 7.44 8.17
CA ALA A 89 -6.06 8.20 8.67
C ALA A 89 -6.28 9.55 7.95
N ASP A 90 -5.27 10.07 7.25
CA ASP A 90 -5.37 11.36 6.56
C ASP A 90 -6.34 11.26 5.38
N ALA A 91 -7.00 12.37 5.03
CA ALA A 91 -7.97 12.39 3.94
C ALA A 91 -7.37 11.89 2.61
N LEU A 92 -6.14 12.32 2.30
CA LEU A 92 -5.41 11.84 1.13
C LEU A 92 -5.01 10.36 1.27
N GLY A 93 -4.67 9.92 2.49
CA GLY A 93 -4.36 8.52 2.77
C GLY A 93 -5.57 7.61 2.51
N GLN A 94 -6.74 7.96 3.04
CA GLN A 94 -8.00 7.25 2.81
C GLN A 94 -8.38 7.23 1.32
N GLN A 95 -8.24 8.37 0.62
CA GLN A 95 -8.49 8.43 -0.81
C GLN A 95 -7.56 7.50 -1.60
N THR A 96 -6.26 7.49 -1.25
CA THR A 96 -5.27 6.61 -1.88
C THR A 96 -5.62 5.14 -1.67
N LEU A 97 -5.96 4.76 -0.44
CA LEU A 97 -6.35 3.41 -0.09
C LEU A 97 -7.58 2.97 -0.89
N GLN A 98 -8.62 3.80 -0.94
CA GLN A 98 -9.82 3.53 -1.72
C GLN A 98 -9.52 3.32 -3.21
N GLN A 99 -8.66 4.15 -3.81
CA GLN A 99 -8.23 3.99 -5.21
C GLN A 99 -7.51 2.66 -5.44
N ILE A 100 -6.64 2.24 -4.52
CA ILE A 100 -5.96 0.94 -4.60
C ILE A 100 -6.97 -0.20 -4.53
N LEU A 101 -7.92 -0.17 -3.59
CA LEU A 101 -8.95 -1.19 -3.48
C LEU A 101 -9.78 -1.31 -4.76
N GLU A 102 -10.19 -0.18 -5.33
CA GLU A 102 -10.93 -0.13 -6.60
C GLU A 102 -10.10 -0.64 -7.78
N GLU A 103 -8.81 -0.30 -7.85
CA GLU A 103 -7.93 -0.81 -8.89
C GLU A 103 -7.71 -2.31 -8.75
N PHE A 104 -7.46 -2.80 -7.54
CA PHE A 104 -7.23 -4.23 -7.27
C PHE A 104 -8.45 -5.07 -7.62
N GLY A 105 -9.65 -4.59 -7.27
CA GLY A 105 -10.91 -5.26 -7.63
C GLY A 105 -11.14 -5.38 -9.14
N ARG A 106 -10.54 -4.52 -9.98
CA ARG A 106 -10.60 -4.68 -11.46
C ARG A 106 -9.77 -5.84 -11.99
N TYR A 107 -8.89 -6.39 -11.18
CA TYR A 107 -8.03 -7.54 -11.51
C TYR A 107 -8.36 -8.75 -10.64
N ASP A 108 -9.58 -8.80 -10.08
CA ASP A 108 -10.08 -9.87 -9.22
C ASP A 108 -9.26 -10.11 -7.93
N VAL A 109 -8.47 -9.11 -7.51
CA VAL A 109 -7.74 -9.14 -6.23
C VAL A 109 -8.63 -8.50 -5.16
N ASN A 110 -9.18 -9.32 -4.27
CA ASN A 110 -10.16 -8.89 -3.28
C ASN A 110 -9.46 -8.45 -2.00
N VAL A 111 -9.55 -7.15 -1.71
CA VAL A 111 -8.97 -6.53 -0.51
C VAL A 111 -9.99 -5.63 0.14
N THR A 112 -10.02 -5.62 1.47
CA THR A 112 -10.85 -4.69 2.25
C THR A 112 -10.00 -3.87 3.21
N LEU A 113 -10.39 -2.61 3.43
CA LEU A 113 -9.79 -1.77 4.44
C LEU A 113 -10.48 -2.00 5.79
N LYS A 114 -9.72 -2.38 6.82
CA LYS A 114 -10.18 -2.50 8.21
C LYS A 114 -9.54 -1.44 9.07
N SER A 115 -10.18 -1.16 10.20
CA SER A 115 -9.64 -0.28 11.23
C SER A 115 -10.01 -0.79 12.61
N PHE A 116 -9.03 -0.78 13.53
CA PHE A 116 -9.19 -1.19 14.92
C PHE A 116 -8.57 -0.15 15.87
#